data_AF-A0AAD9Q595-F1
#
_entry.id   AF-A0AAD9Q595-F1
#
_cell.length_a   1.000
_cell.length_b   1.000
_cell.length_c   1.000
_cell.angle_alpha   90.00
_cell.angle_beta   90.00
_cell.angle_gamma   90.00
#
_symmetry.space_group_name_H-M   'P 1'
#
loop_
_entity.id
_entity.type
_entity.pdbx_description
1 polymer ?
#
loop_
_entity_poly.entity_id
_entity_poly.type
_entity_poly.pdbx_seq_one_letter_code
_entity_poly.pdbx_strand_id
1 'polypeptide(L)'
;MLEGMLRRLKRQNLVLMKHDKKNELSSTYEPQLYKVKDKKGNQVVVSDNNNPARVLRRNTAEVKQYHSTYKQPNNTKAKQEEDVTPTLVRKDTAVDPGSTDFHMEGASRKESQGT
;
A
#
# COMPACT_ATOMS: atom_id res chain seq x y z
N MET A 1 3.93 -33.45 -8.78
CA MET A 1 2.63 -32.77 -8.77
C MET A 1 2.38 -32.27 -7.35
N LEU A 2 2.42 -30.96 -7.10
CA LEU A 2 2.06 -30.40 -5.79
C LEU A 2 0.53 -30.31 -5.72
N GLU A 3 -0.10 -31.46 -5.48
CA GLU A 3 -1.50 -31.55 -5.06
C GLU A 3 -1.68 -30.61 -3.85
N GLY A 4 -2.57 -29.63 -4.02
CA GLY A 4 -2.78 -28.57 -3.06
C GLY A 4 -3.12 -29.15 -1.69
N MET A 5 -2.19 -29.05 -0.75
CA MET A 5 -2.57 -29.00 0.66
C MET A 5 -3.63 -27.91 0.77
N LEU A 6 -4.89 -28.31 0.92
CA LEU A 6 -5.96 -27.48 1.48
C LEU A 6 -5.49 -27.09 2.88
N ARG A 7 -4.64 -26.07 2.95
CA ARG A 7 -4.08 -25.57 4.19
C ARG A 7 -5.25 -25.12 5.05
N ARG A 8 -5.35 -25.70 6.23
CA ARG A 8 -6.37 -25.32 7.20
C ARG A 8 -6.17 -23.85 7.55
N LEU A 9 -7.16 -23.02 7.20
CA LEU A 9 -7.18 -21.62 7.61
C LEU A 9 -7.11 -21.51 9.14
N LYS A 10 -6.17 -20.72 9.64
CA LYS A 10 -5.97 -20.41 11.05
C LYS A 10 -6.24 -18.93 11.30
N ARG A 11 -6.45 -18.57 12.58
CA ARG A 11 -6.51 -17.16 13.00
C ARG A 11 -5.26 -16.40 12.54
N GLN A 12 -5.41 -15.12 12.29
CA GLN A 12 -4.39 -14.20 11.78
C GLN A 12 -3.89 -14.47 10.35
N ASN A 13 -4.33 -15.54 9.68
CA ASN A 13 -4.02 -15.73 8.27
C ASN A 13 -4.65 -14.60 7.43
N LEU A 14 -3.91 -14.19 6.41
CA LEU A 14 -4.43 -13.29 5.38
C LEU A 14 -5.13 -14.11 4.31
N VAL A 15 -6.27 -13.61 3.86
CA VAL A 15 -7.11 -14.26 2.85
C VAL A 15 -7.62 -13.24 1.84
N LEU A 16 -7.85 -13.70 0.62
CA LEU A 16 -8.60 -12.99 -0.41
C LEU A 16 -10.03 -13.53 -0.42
N MET A 17 -11.01 -12.66 -0.62
CA MET A 17 -12.41 -13.05 -0.76
C MET A 17 -12.79 -13.19 -2.22
N LYS A 18 -13.65 -14.16 -2.54
CA LYS A 18 -14.22 -14.31 -3.88
C LYS A 18 -15.21 -13.17 -4.15
N HIS A 19 -15.22 -12.65 -5.37
CA HIS A 19 -16.23 -11.68 -5.79
C HIS A 19 -17.64 -12.32 -5.82
N ASP A 20 -18.63 -11.56 -5.35
CA ASP A 20 -20.04 -11.99 -5.35
C ASP A 20 -20.65 -11.97 -6.77
N LYS A 21 -20.21 -11.04 -7.63
CA LYS A 21 -20.60 -10.96 -9.05
C LYS A 21 -19.41 -11.29 -9.94
N LYS A 22 -19.60 -12.24 -10.85
CA LYS A 22 -18.60 -12.59 -11.86
C LYS A 22 -18.93 -11.83 -13.15
N ASN A 23 -18.09 -10.89 -13.53
CA ASN A 23 -17.95 -10.52 -14.94
C ASN A 23 -16.91 -11.48 -15.55
N GLU A 24 -17.08 -11.91 -16.80
CA GLU A 24 -16.19 -12.89 -17.43
C GLU A 24 -14.73 -12.41 -17.49
N LEU A 25 -14.54 -11.09 -17.55
CA LEU A 25 -13.22 -10.46 -17.58
C LEU A 25 -12.68 -10.07 -16.18
N SER A 26 -13.46 -10.26 -15.11
CA SER A 26 -13.05 -9.88 -13.74
C SER A 26 -12.23 -10.97 -13.06
N SER A 27 -11.33 -10.56 -12.15
CA SER A 27 -10.65 -11.51 -11.29
C SER A 27 -11.65 -12.28 -10.44
N THR A 28 -11.36 -13.55 -10.14
CA THR A 28 -12.25 -14.36 -9.28
C THR A 28 -12.28 -13.86 -7.84
N TYR A 29 -11.18 -13.26 -7.38
CA TYR A 29 -11.01 -12.77 -6.01
C TYR A 29 -10.85 -11.27 -6.00
N GLU A 30 -11.36 -10.65 -4.94
CA GLU A 30 -11.15 -9.26 -4.58
C GLU A 30 -9.65 -9.03 -4.32
N PRO A 31 -9.09 -7.88 -4.74
CA PRO A 31 -7.71 -7.53 -4.45
C PRO A 31 -7.47 -7.21 -2.96
N GLN A 32 -8.54 -6.92 -2.21
CA GLN A 32 -8.48 -6.58 -0.80
C GLN A 32 -8.10 -7.80 0.04
N LEU A 33 -7.16 -7.58 0.97
CA LEU A 33 -6.76 -8.58 1.95
C LEU A 33 -7.58 -8.47 3.23
N TYR A 34 -8.00 -9.63 3.73
CA TYR A 34 -8.74 -9.77 4.97
C TYR A 34 -7.97 -10.64 5.95
N LYS A 35 -8.13 -10.37 7.24
CA LYS A 35 -7.51 -11.15 8.31
C LYS A 35 -8.52 -12.09 8.95
N VAL A 36 -8.18 -13.37 9.06
CA VAL A 36 -9.03 -14.36 9.74
C VAL A 36 -9.06 -14.06 11.24
N LYS A 37 -10.25 -13.79 11.76
CA LYS A 37 -10.51 -13.62 13.20
C LYS A 37 -10.88 -14.94 13.84
N ASP A 38 -11.72 -15.73 13.18
CA ASP A 38 -12.12 -17.04 13.67
C ASP A 38 -12.57 -17.99 12.56
N LYS A 39 -12.56 -19.29 12.84
CA LYS A 39 -13.07 -20.33 11.92
C LYS A 39 -13.80 -21.41 12.70
N LYS A 40 -15.05 -21.67 12.31
CA LYS A 40 -15.87 -22.75 12.86
C LYS A 40 -16.50 -23.56 11.73
N GLY A 41 -16.07 -24.81 11.57
CA GLY A 41 -16.52 -25.66 10.47
C GLY A 41 -16.24 -25.02 9.10
N ASN A 42 -17.30 -24.84 8.31
CA ASN A 42 -17.26 -24.21 6.98
C ASN A 42 -17.40 -22.69 7.01
N GLN A 43 -17.66 -22.09 8.18
CA GLN A 43 -17.76 -20.63 8.31
C GLN A 43 -16.42 -20.04 8.76
N VAL A 44 -16.04 -18.92 8.15
CA VAL A 44 -14.89 -18.10 8.55
C VAL A 44 -15.35 -16.67 8.84
N VAL A 45 -14.81 -16.10 9.90
CA VAL A 45 -15.00 -14.69 10.27
C VAL A 45 -13.72 -13.95 9.92
N VAL A 46 -13.84 -12.92 9.09
CA VAL A 46 -12.70 -12.13 8.63
C VAL A 46 -12.92 -10.65 8.92
N SER A 47 -11.85 -9.90 9.18
CA SER A 47 -11.90 -8.45 9.26
C SER A 47 -11.13 -7.83 8.11
N ASP A 48 -11.62 -6.70 7.61
CA ASP A 48 -10.87 -5.89 6.65
C ASP A 48 -9.54 -5.43 7.29
N ASN A 49 -8.45 -5.53 6.53
CA ASN A 49 -7.14 -5.08 7.02
C ASN A 49 -7.05 -3.55 7.12
N ASN A 50 -7.79 -2.82 6.28
CA ASN A 50 -7.81 -1.35 6.27
C ASN A 50 -8.85 -0.78 7.25
N ASN A 51 -9.93 -1.53 7.51
CA ASN A 51 -10.96 -1.17 8.49
C ASN A 51 -11.28 -2.37 9.41
N PRO A 52 -10.52 -2.56 10.50
CA PRO A 52 -10.67 -3.72 11.38
C PRO A 52 -12.04 -3.85 12.05
N ALA A 53 -12.83 -2.76 12.13
CA ALA A 53 -14.19 -2.77 12.66
C ALA A 53 -15.18 -3.45 11.69
N ARG A 54 -14.87 -3.48 10.39
CA ARG A 54 -15.67 -4.18 9.39
C ARG A 54 -15.36 -5.67 9.45
N VAL A 55 -16.31 -6.44 10.00
CA VAL A 55 -16.23 -7.88 10.13
C VAL A 55 -17.23 -8.55 9.19
N LEU A 56 -16.77 -9.56 8.46
CA LEU A 56 -17.55 -10.32 7.49
C LEU A 56 -17.56 -11.79 7.84
N ARG A 57 -18.70 -12.45 7.60
CA ARG A 57 -18.84 -13.91 7.69
C ARG A 57 -18.90 -14.47 6.28
N ARG A 58 -18.04 -15.45 5.98
CA ARG A 58 -17.96 -16.08 4.65
C ARG A 58 -17.88 -17.58 4.75
N ASN A 59 -18.17 -18.27 3.65
CA ASN A 59 -17.87 -19.68 3.55
C ASN A 59 -16.36 -19.88 3.35
N THR A 60 -15.79 -20.94 3.92
CA THR A 60 -14.38 -21.30 3.73
C THR A 60 -14.05 -21.53 2.24
N ALA A 61 -15.02 -22.01 1.44
CA ALA A 61 -14.87 -22.19 0.00
C ALA A 61 -14.83 -20.87 -0.81
N GLU A 62 -15.24 -19.75 -0.20
CA GLU A 62 -15.27 -18.42 -0.82
C GLU A 62 -14.02 -17.60 -0.50
N VAL A 63 -13.09 -18.16 0.27
CA VAL A 63 -11.86 -17.48 0.64
C VAL A 63 -10.64 -18.29 0.19
N LYS A 64 -9.56 -17.59 -0.17
CA LYS A 64 -8.29 -18.21 -0.53
C LYS A 64 -7.19 -17.65 0.35
N GLN A 65 -6.40 -18.53 0.97
CA GLN A 65 -5.28 -18.10 1.80
C GLN A 65 -4.22 -17.38 0.96
N TYR A 66 -3.91 -16.15 1.34
CA TYR A 66 -2.85 -15.35 0.76
C TYR A 66 -1.52 -15.67 1.43
N HIS A 67 -0.51 -15.93 0.60
CA HIS A 67 0.86 -16.13 1.05
C HIS A 67 1.72 -15.09 0.35
N SER A 68 2.32 -14.18 1.11
CA SER A 68 3.30 -13.26 0.53
C SER A 68 4.51 -14.06 0.05
N THR A 69 4.85 -13.92 -1.22
CA THR A 69 6.11 -14.44 -1.78
C THR A 69 7.27 -13.47 -1.55
N TYR A 70 6.99 -12.27 -1.02
CA TYR A 70 8.01 -11.28 -0.72
C TYR A 70 8.80 -11.74 0.50
N LYS A 71 10.02 -12.28 0.27
CA LYS A 71 11.02 -12.40 1.32
C LYS A 71 11.34 -10.96 1.75
N GLN A 72 10.79 -10.52 2.88
CA GLN A 72 11.23 -9.26 3.46
C GLN A 72 12.75 -9.36 3.69
N PRO A 73 13.57 -8.38 3.25
CA PRO A 73 14.95 -8.33 3.69
C PRO A 73 14.91 -8.18 5.21
N ASN A 74 15.49 -9.15 5.90
CA ASN A 74 15.55 -9.18 7.36
C ASN A 74 16.19 -7.87 7.83
N ASN A 75 15.40 -7.01 8.47
CA ASN A 75 15.91 -5.81 9.11
C ASN A 75 16.62 -6.25 10.39
N THR A 76 17.85 -6.75 10.25
CA THR A 76 18.76 -6.99 11.37
C THR A 76 18.97 -5.64 12.05
N LYS A 77 18.52 -5.53 13.31
CA LYS A 77 18.74 -4.36 14.15
C LYS A 77 20.22 -3.97 14.14
N ALA A 78 20.59 -2.89 13.45
CA ALA A 78 21.82 -2.20 13.72
C ALA A 78 21.65 -1.55 15.11
N LYS A 79 22.36 -2.07 16.10
CA LYS A 79 22.58 -1.35 17.35
C LYS A 79 23.26 -0.03 16.98
N GLN A 80 22.59 1.10 17.19
CA GLN A 80 23.26 2.39 17.26
C GLN A 80 24.06 2.38 18.55
N GLU A 81 25.37 2.19 18.45
CA GLU A 81 26.29 2.68 19.46
C GLU A 81 26.42 4.19 19.27
N GLU A 82 26.32 4.87 20.40
CA GLU A 82 26.33 6.32 20.63
C GLU A 82 27.78 6.81 20.71
N ASP A 83 28.17 7.78 19.87
CA ASP A 83 29.19 8.83 20.08
C ASP A 83 29.42 9.55 18.72
N VAL A 84 29.62 10.85 18.51
CA VAL A 84 30.06 12.00 19.31
C VAL A 84 29.50 13.29 18.65
N THR A 85 29.38 14.38 19.42
CA THR A 85 28.95 15.76 19.09
C THR A 85 29.48 16.38 17.77
N PRO A 86 28.66 17.10 16.98
CA PRO A 86 29.16 17.97 15.92
C PRO A 86 29.44 19.39 16.45
N THR A 87 30.71 19.74 16.59
CA THR A 87 31.18 21.13 16.77
C THR A 87 30.94 21.92 15.48
N LEU A 88 29.99 22.85 15.52
CA LEU A 88 29.62 23.71 14.39
C LEU A 88 30.58 24.92 14.32
N VAL A 89 31.61 24.82 13.49
CA VAL A 89 32.49 25.95 13.15
C VAL A 89 31.78 26.82 12.11
N ARG A 90 31.43 28.06 12.49
CA ARG A 90 30.96 29.12 11.57
C ARG A 90 32.05 29.47 10.56
N LYS A 91 31.66 29.63 9.30
CA LYS A 91 32.42 30.43 8.34
C LYS A 91 31.43 31.21 7.47
N ASP A 92 31.33 32.50 7.76
CA ASP A 92 30.66 33.49 6.92
C ASP A 92 31.50 33.73 5.67
N THR A 93 30.89 33.69 4.49
CA THR A 93 31.47 34.32 3.29
C THR A 93 30.34 34.78 2.38
N ALA A 94 30.22 36.10 2.27
CA ALA A 94 29.27 36.80 1.41
C ALA A 94 29.59 36.57 -0.07
N VAL A 95 28.55 36.35 -0.90
CA VAL A 95 28.60 36.53 -2.34
C VAL A 95 27.31 37.22 -2.82
N ASP A 96 27.53 38.29 -3.58
CA ASP A 96 26.62 39.30 -4.11
C ASP A 96 25.66 38.76 -5.20
N PRO A 97 24.34 39.07 -5.19
CA PRO A 97 23.45 38.67 -6.28
C PRO A 97 23.46 39.72 -7.41
N GLY A 98 24.47 39.64 -8.27
CA GLY A 98 24.58 40.44 -9.49
C GLY A 98 24.03 39.73 -10.74
N SER A 99 22.83 40.14 -11.16
CA SER A 99 22.33 40.24 -12.55
C SER A 99 22.33 39.01 -13.48
N THR A 100 21.13 38.56 -13.89
CA THR A 100 20.89 38.27 -15.32
C THR A 100 19.41 38.54 -15.68
N ASP A 101 19.28 39.43 -16.65
CA ASP A 101 18.12 39.89 -17.39
C ASP A 101 17.62 38.81 -18.38
N PHE A 102 16.31 38.53 -18.38
CA PHE A 102 15.59 38.05 -19.56
C PHE A 102 14.15 38.58 -19.55
N HIS A 103 13.93 39.62 -20.34
CA HIS A 103 12.63 40.11 -20.81
C HIS A 103 11.74 38.99 -21.38
N MET A 104 10.45 39.02 -21.05
CA MET A 104 9.41 38.41 -21.88
C MET A 104 8.30 39.45 -22.09
N GLU A 105 8.42 40.22 -23.18
CA GLU A 105 7.36 41.06 -23.73
C GLU A 105 6.39 40.24 -24.59
N GLY A 106 5.10 40.58 -24.50
CA GLY A 106 4.10 40.38 -25.56
C GLY A 106 3.38 39.02 -25.56
N ALA A 107 2.06 38.92 -25.77
CA ALA A 107 1.09 39.89 -26.24
C ALA A 107 -0.34 39.49 -25.83
N SER A 108 -1.10 40.46 -25.32
CA SER A 108 -2.57 40.41 -25.28
C SER A 108 -3.13 40.81 -26.65
N ARG A 109 -4.07 40.00 -27.19
CA ARG A 109 -5.29 40.40 -27.93
C ARG A 109 -5.89 39.17 -28.65
N LYS A 110 -7.19 38.93 -28.47
CA LYS A 110 -8.23 39.33 -29.45
C LYS A 110 -9.63 38.96 -28.93
N GLU A 111 -10.50 39.96 -28.92
CA GLU A 111 -11.95 39.81 -29.00
C GLU A 111 -12.36 39.27 -30.38
N SER A 112 -13.43 38.48 -30.43
CA SER A 112 -14.53 38.67 -31.39
C SER A 112 -15.71 37.71 -31.10
N GLN A 113 -16.84 38.30 -30.70
CA GLN A 113 -18.24 38.10 -31.11
C GLN A 113 -18.81 36.71 -31.52
N GLY A 114 -20.01 36.45 -30.97
CA GLY A 114 -21.05 35.52 -31.41
C GLY A 114 -21.92 35.18 -30.19
N THR A 115 -23.20 35.54 -30.06
CA THR A 115 -24.33 35.81 -30.99
C THR A 115 -25.29 36.80 -30.33
#